data_AF-A0A924BJX2-F1
#
_entry.id   AF-A0A924BJX2-F1
#
_cell.length_a   1.000
_cell.length_b   1.000
_cell.length_c   1.000
_cell.angle_alpha   90.00
_cell.angle_beta   90.00
_cell.angle_gamma   90.00
#
_symmetry.space_group_name_H-M   'P 1'
#
loop_
_entity.id
_entity.type
_entity.pdbx_description
1 polymer ?
#
loop_
_entity_poly.entity_id
_entity_poly.type
_entity_poly.pdbx_seq_one_letter_code
_entity_poly.pdbx_strand_id
1 'polypeptide(L)' 'PPPPAAKVWHVADNGATKGPFSDAELTAMAQSGSLTRASQVWTAGQDGWKAAGDTDLARLFAMVPPPPPGQ' A
#
# COMPACT_ATOMS: atom_id res chain seq x y z
N PRO A 1 12.94 -6.12 -25.94
CA PRO A 1 11.89 -5.48 -25.11
C PRO A 1 12.50 -4.84 -23.85
N PRO A 2 12.15 -3.59 -23.49
CA PRO A 2 12.50 -3.06 -22.17
C PRO A 2 11.78 -3.91 -21.10
N PRO A 3 12.40 -4.15 -19.93
CA PRO A 3 11.69 -4.78 -18.83
C PRO A 3 10.44 -3.95 -18.47
N PRO A 4 9.33 -4.59 -18.06
CA PRO A 4 8.17 -3.86 -17.56
C PRO A 4 8.61 -2.96 -16.41
N ALA A 5 8.26 -1.68 -16.45
CA ALA A 5 8.52 -0.78 -15.33
C ALA A 5 7.86 -1.36 -14.08
N ALA A 6 8.62 -1.46 -12.98
CA ALA A 6 8.07 -1.92 -11.71
C ALA A 6 6.93 -0.99 -11.28
N LYS A 7 5.80 -1.56 -10.86
CA LYS A 7 4.67 -0.78 -10.37
C LYS A 7 5.09 -0.06 -9.08
N VAL A 8 4.94 1.27 -9.08
CA VAL A 8 5.22 2.12 -7.92
C VAL A 8 3.93 2.73 -7.36
N TRP A 9 3.93 3.03 -6.07
CA TRP A 9 2.76 3.53 -5.37
C TRP A 9 3.05 4.81 -4.60
N HIS A 10 2.04 5.65 -4.51
CA HIS A 10 2.04 6.82 -3.65
C HIS A 10 1.03 6.60 -2.52
N VAL A 11 1.32 7.15 -1.35
CA VAL A 11 0.46 7.07 -0.15
C VAL A 11 0.12 8.48 0.30
N ALA A 12 -1.15 8.75 0.57
CA ALA A 12 -1.57 10.01 1.16
C ALA A 12 -1.43 9.95 2.68
N ASP A 13 -0.80 10.97 3.26
CA ASP A 13 -0.52 11.07 4.68
C ASP A 13 -0.66 12.53 5.10
N ASN A 14 -1.63 12.84 5.97
CA ASN A 14 -1.88 14.19 6.48
C ASN A 14 -1.99 15.27 5.39
N GLY A 15 -2.61 14.94 4.24
CA GLY A 15 -2.76 15.86 3.10
C GLY A 15 -1.53 15.98 2.20
N ALA A 16 -0.43 15.31 2.54
CA ALA A 16 0.76 15.19 1.69
C ALA A 16 0.77 13.86 0.92
N THR A 17 1.45 13.87 -0.22
CA THR A 17 1.74 12.66 -0.99
C THR A 17 3.14 12.16 -0.65
N LYS A 18 3.28 10.90 -0.23
CA LYS A 18 4.55 10.21 0.00
C LYS A 18 4.81 9.16 -1.08
N GLY A 19 6.07 8.90 -1.38
CA GLY A 19 6.51 7.94 -2.41
C GLY A 19 7.21 8.60 -3.60
N PRO A 20 7.43 7.87 -4.72
CA PRO A 20 6.94 6.53 -5.01
C PRO A 20 7.58 5.45 -4.12
N PHE A 21 6.79 4.46 -3.72
CA PHE A 21 7.19 3.27 -2.98
C PHE A 21 7.06 2.03 -3.83
N SER A 22 8.01 1.11 -3.65
CA SER A 22 8.00 -0.23 -4.21
C SER A 22 7.08 -1.15 -3.39
N ASP A 23 6.68 -2.29 -3.95
CA ASP A 23 5.89 -3.31 -3.24
C ASP A 23 6.57 -3.81 -1.96
N ALA A 24 7.92 -3.95 -1.99
CA ALA A 24 8.71 -4.32 -0.82
C ALA A 24 8.66 -3.27 0.30
N GLU A 25 8.73 -1.99 -0.04
CA GLU A 25 8.61 -0.89 0.93
C GLU A 25 7.21 -0.84 1.55
N LEU A 26 6.17 -0.99 0.73
CA LEU A 26 4.78 -1.04 1.20
C LEU A 26 4.52 -2.25 2.08
N THR A 27 5.16 -3.39 1.80
CA THR A 27 5.10 -4.58 2.65
C THR A 27 5.67 -4.29 4.04
N ALA A 28 6.85 -3.66 4.10
CA ALA A 28 7.45 -3.25 5.37
C ALA A 28 6.59 -2.22 6.12
N MET A 29 6.01 -1.25 5.39
CA MET A 29 5.08 -0.27 5.97
C MET A 29 3.81 -0.93 6.51
N ALA A 30 3.25 -1.91 5.83
CA ALA A 30 2.07 -2.65 6.27
C ALA A 30 2.38 -3.47 7.54
N GLN A 31 3.54 -4.10 7.60
CA GLN A 31 4.01 -4.84 8.79
C GLN A 31 4.27 -3.91 9.99
N SER A 32 4.79 -2.70 9.74
CA SER A 32 5.01 -1.68 10.77
C SER A 32 3.73 -0.95 11.20
N GLY A 33 2.60 -1.13 10.51
CA GLY A 33 1.36 -0.39 10.74
C GLY A 33 1.32 1.03 10.15
N SER A 34 2.40 1.48 9.51
CA SER A 34 2.47 2.78 8.82
C SER A 34 1.62 2.82 7.54
N LEU A 35 1.28 1.66 6.97
CA LEU A 35 0.28 1.51 5.92
C LEU A 35 -0.83 0.61 6.45
N THR A 36 -2.08 1.02 6.23
CA THR A 36 -3.27 0.24 6.63
C THR A 36 -4.18 0.02 5.42
N ARG A 37 -5.15 -0.88 5.53
CA ARG A 37 -6.17 -1.09 4.48
C ARG A 37 -6.93 0.20 4.14
N ALA A 38 -7.10 1.10 5.12
CA ALA A 38 -7.79 2.37 4.95
C ALA A 38 -6.91 3.50 4.39
N SER A 39 -5.58 3.31 4.34
CA SER A 39 -4.66 4.31 3.80
C SER A 39 -4.98 4.56 2.33
N GLN A 40 -5.09 5.84 1.95
CA GLN A 40 -5.31 6.21 0.56
C GLN A 40 -4.01 6.06 -0.23
N VAL A 41 -4.09 5.34 -1.35
CA VAL A 41 -2.98 5.04 -2.23
C VAL A 41 -3.34 5.32 -3.68
N TRP A 42 -2.32 5.63 -4.48
CA TRP A 42 -2.46 5.85 -5.91
C TRP A 42 -1.28 5.23 -6.67
N THR A 43 -1.55 4.74 -7.86
CA THR A 43 -0.54 4.29 -8.82
C THR A 43 -0.96 4.70 -10.23
N ALA A 44 -0.01 4.78 -11.15
CA ALA A 44 -0.30 5.14 -12.53
C ALA A 44 -1.35 4.19 -13.15
N GLY A 45 -2.34 4.77 -13.83
CA GLY A 45 -3.46 4.03 -14.42
C GLY A 45 -4.63 3.75 -13.47
N GLN A 46 -4.52 4.12 -12.19
CA GLN A 46 -5.65 4.09 -11.25
C GLN A 46 -6.51 5.34 -11.38
N ASP A 47 -7.83 5.16 -11.32
CA ASP A 47 -8.81 6.24 -11.22
C ASP A 47 -8.81 6.83 -9.79
N GLY A 48 -8.00 7.88 -9.60
CA GLY A 48 -7.88 8.62 -8.34
C GLY A 48 -7.31 7.82 -7.18
N TRP A 49 -7.27 8.45 -6.00
CA TRP A 49 -6.85 7.82 -4.75
C TRP A 49 -7.88 6.78 -4.29
N LYS A 50 -7.41 5.60 -3.89
CA LYS A 50 -8.26 4.52 -3.38
C LYS A 50 -7.69 3.97 -2.08
N ALA A 51 -8.52 3.39 -1.23
CA ALA A 51 -8.03 2.72 -0.02
C ALA A 51 -7.16 1.52 -0.42
N ALA A 52 -6.04 1.28 0.27
CA ALA A 52 -5.10 0.20 -0.05
C ALA A 52 -5.76 -1.20 -0.02
N GLY A 53 -6.83 -1.37 0.76
CA GLY A 53 -7.64 -2.59 0.79
C GLY A 53 -8.50 -2.83 -0.45
N ASP A 54 -8.73 -1.81 -1.28
CA ASP A 54 -9.52 -1.85 -2.51
C ASP A 54 -8.65 -1.90 -3.78
N THR A 55 -7.33 -2.09 -3.62
CA THR A 55 -6.38 -2.18 -4.73
C THR A 55 -5.60 -3.49 -4.71
N ASP A 56 -4.68 -3.68 -5.65
CA ASP A 56 -3.75 -4.81 -5.65
C ASP A 56 -2.93 -4.93 -4.34
N LEU A 57 -2.84 -3.85 -3.54
CA LEU A 57 -2.15 -3.84 -2.25
C LEU A 57 -2.92 -4.59 -1.15
N ALA A 58 -4.19 -4.95 -1.36
CA ALA A 58 -4.98 -5.73 -0.40
C ALA A 58 -4.25 -7.02 0.05
N ARG A 59 -3.47 -7.61 -0.85
CA ARG A 59 -2.65 -8.81 -0.61
C ARG A 59 -1.64 -8.61 0.53
N LEU A 60 -1.08 -7.40 0.69
CA LEU A 60 -0.05 -7.11 1.69
C LEU A 60 -0.58 -7.31 3.12
N PHE A 61 -1.87 -7.09 3.32
CA PHE A 61 -2.51 -7.18 4.63
C PHE A 61 -3.06 -8.57 4.96
N ALA A 62 -3.12 -9.49 3.99
CA ALA A 62 -3.47 -10.89 4.24
C ALA A 62 -2.29 -11.65 4.88
N MET A 63 -1.08 -11.14 4.71
CA MET A 63 0.17 -11.70 5.24
C MET A 63 0.45 -11.22 6.67
N VAL A 64 -0.27 -10.20 7.15
CA VAL A 64 -0.19 -9.76 8.54
C VAL A 64 -1.09 -10.69 9.36
N PRO A 65 -0.54 -11.50 10.28
CA PRO A 65 -1.36 -12.37 11.11
C PRO A 65 -2.41 -11.51 11.84
N PRO A 66 -3.68 -11.95 11.90
CA PRO A 66 -4.67 -11.22 12.68
C PRO A 66 -4.14 -11.07 14.12
N PRO A 67 -4.31 -9.89 14.75
CA PRO A 67 -3.92 -9.73 16.14
C PRO A 67 -4.62 -10.81 16.97
N PRO A 68 -3.91 -11.52 17.87
CA PRO A 68 -4.50 -12.59 18.66
C PRO A 68 -5.73 -12.03 19.41
N PRO A 69 -6.86 -12.78 19.45
CA PRO A 69 -8.03 -12.33 20.20
C PRO A 69 -7.66 -12.10 21.67
N GLY A 70 -7.78 -10.86 22.15
CA GLY A 70 -7.69 -10.50 23.57
C GLY A 70 -6.31 -10.04 24.06
N GLN A 71 -5.80 -8.92 23.56
CA GLN A 71 -4.97 -8.05 24.42
C GLN A 71 -5.88 -7.21 25.32
#